data_AF-A0A961P1G8-F1
#
_entry.id   AF-A0A961P1G8-F1
#
_cell.length_a   1.000
_cell.length_b   1.000
_cell.length_c   1.000
_cell.angle_alpha   90.00
_cell.angle_beta   90.00
_cell.angle_gamma   90.00
#
_symmetry.space_group_name_H-M   'P 1'
#
loop_
_entity.id
_entity.type
_entity.pdbx_description
1 polymer ?
#
loop_
_entity_poly.entity_id
_entity_poly.type
_entity_poly.pdbx_seq_one_letter_code
_entity_poly.pdbx_strand_id
1 'polypeptide(L)'
;MTAITDLSALAETILKNEEAASAALDFEAEALRNKINAIDAQCRQAHRPDPAAFDRQRLGADTLWVRHQAMQRAQAQSALATVRARQDIQAQALAEAFGRHAALHDVQKQEAKDARQRSLKSEAETVQALTLLKSALGR
;
A
#
# COMPACT_ATOMS: atom_id res chain seq x y z
N MET A 1 -20.18 22.19 -0.04
CA MET A 1 -19.59 20.85 0.12
C MET A 1 -20.70 19.84 -0.04
N THR A 2 -20.61 18.98 -1.06
CA THR A 2 -21.56 17.89 -1.28
C THR A 2 -21.05 16.63 -0.58
N ALA A 3 -21.94 15.77 -0.09
CA ALA A 3 -21.57 14.54 0.63
C ALA A 3 -20.56 13.66 -0.13
N ILE A 4 -20.58 13.68 -1.46
CA ILE A 4 -19.67 12.92 -2.33
C ILE A 4 -18.25 13.50 -2.35
N THR A 5 -18.09 14.81 -2.13
CA THR A 5 -16.78 15.44 -1.96
C THR A 5 -16.11 14.99 -0.66
N ASP A 6 -16.89 14.93 0.41
CA ASP A 6 -16.41 14.48 1.72
C ASP A 6 -16.05 12.99 1.70
N LEU A 7 -16.85 12.15 1.04
CA LEU A 7 -16.57 10.73 0.85
C LEU A 7 -15.29 10.50 0.03
N SER A 8 -15.03 11.30 -1.00
CA SER A 8 -13.80 11.19 -1.78
C SER A 8 -12.57 11.60 -1.00
N ALA A 9 -12.65 12.68 -0.21
CA ALA A 9 -11.56 13.09 0.68
C ALA A 9 -11.28 12.00 1.73
N LEU A 10 -12.32 11.37 2.27
CA LEU A 10 -12.17 10.22 3.16
C LEU A 10 -11.52 9.02 2.44
N ALA A 11 -11.94 8.68 1.22
CA ALA A 11 -11.34 7.59 0.47
C ALA A 11 -9.86 7.84 0.13
N GLU A 12 -9.49 9.07 -0.17
CA GLU A 12 -8.09 9.46 -0.41
C GLU A 12 -7.24 9.31 0.87
N THR A 13 -7.77 9.74 2.02
CA THR A 13 -7.06 9.58 3.30
C THR A 13 -6.90 8.12 3.70
N ILE A 14 -7.93 7.28 3.49
CA ILE A 14 -7.84 5.83 3.69
C ILE A 14 -6.77 5.24 2.76
N LEU A 15 -6.79 5.56 1.47
CA LEU A 15 -5.80 5.06 0.51
C LEU A 15 -4.36 5.39 0.96
N LYS A 16 -4.11 6.65 1.34
CA LYS A 16 -2.78 7.07 1.84
C LYS A 16 -2.36 6.33 3.11
N ASN A 17 -3.31 6.04 4.00
CA ASN A 17 -3.03 5.27 5.21
C ASN A 17 -2.65 3.82 4.87
N GLU A 18 -3.37 3.18 3.94
CA GLU A 18 -3.07 1.82 3.50
C GLU A 18 -1.72 1.74 2.75
N GLU A 19 -1.38 2.75 1.96
CA GLU A 19 -0.06 2.88 1.32
C GLU A 19 1.07 2.99 2.35
N ALA A 20 0.88 3.84 3.37
CA ALA A 20 1.86 3.99 4.45
C ALA A 20 2.04 2.70 5.26
N ALA A 21 0.94 1.99 5.55
CA ALA A 21 0.97 0.70 6.23
C ALA A 21 1.70 -0.37 5.39
N SER A 22 1.47 -0.40 4.07
CA SER A 22 2.20 -1.29 3.16
C SER A 22 3.71 -1.00 3.17
N ALA A 23 4.09 0.29 3.07
CA ALA A 23 5.50 0.69 3.10
C ALA A 23 6.19 0.32 4.43
N ALA A 24 5.48 0.43 5.56
CA ALA A 24 6.00 0.02 6.86
C ALA A 24 6.27 -1.50 6.93
N LEU A 25 5.36 -2.33 6.38
CA LEU A 25 5.56 -3.78 6.30
C LEU A 25 6.71 -4.16 5.36
N ASP A 26 6.88 -3.45 4.24
CA ASP A 26 8.00 -3.67 3.32
C ASP A 26 9.35 -3.37 3.99
N PHE A 27 9.43 -2.27 4.75
CA PHE A 27 10.61 -1.94 5.54
C PHE A 27 10.91 -3.01 6.61
N GLU A 28 9.90 -3.50 7.32
CA GLU A 28 10.06 -4.58 8.30
C GLU A 28 10.55 -5.88 7.63
N ALA A 29 9.97 -6.23 6.48
CA ALA A 29 10.37 -7.41 5.71
C ALA A 29 11.82 -7.32 5.22
N GLU A 30 12.25 -6.14 4.77
CA GLU A 30 13.62 -5.90 4.33
C GLU A 30 14.61 -5.97 5.50
N ALA A 31 14.28 -5.38 6.65
CA ALA A 31 15.10 -5.49 7.85
C ALA A 31 15.30 -6.95 8.28
N LEU A 32 14.25 -7.78 8.23
CA LEU A 32 14.33 -9.21 8.52
C LEU A 32 15.16 -9.98 7.49
N ARG A 33 15.05 -9.66 6.19
CA ARG A 33 15.89 -10.25 5.14
C ARG A 33 17.36 -9.91 5.37
N ASN A 34 17.67 -8.66 5.72
CA ASN A 34 19.02 -8.23 6.04
C ASN A 34 19.57 -8.94 7.27
N LYS A 35 18.75 -9.15 8.31
CA LYS A 35 19.13 -9.94 9.48
C LYS A 35 19.46 -11.39 9.12
N ILE A 36 18.64 -12.05 8.29
CA ILE A 36 18.89 -13.41 7.80
C ILE A 36 20.20 -13.46 7.00
N ASN A 37 20.40 -12.50 6.09
CA ASN A 37 21.63 -12.42 5.29
C ASN A 37 22.88 -12.22 6.15
N ALA A 38 22.80 -11.42 7.21
CA ALA A 38 23.89 -11.23 8.17
C ALA A 38 24.22 -12.53 8.93
N ILE A 39 23.20 -13.26 9.39
CA ILE A 39 23.37 -14.57 10.04
C ILE A 39 24.02 -15.56 9.06
N ASP A 40 23.51 -15.64 7.82
CA ASP A 40 24.06 -16.53 6.80
C ASP A 40 25.51 -16.16 6.43
N ALA A 41 25.87 -14.87 6.43
CA ALA A 41 27.24 -14.42 6.23
C ALA A 41 28.16 -14.82 7.39
N GLN A 42 27.71 -14.67 8.64
CA GLN A 42 28.46 -15.10 9.83
C GLN A 42 28.68 -16.61 9.82
N CYS A 43 27.65 -17.40 9.47
CA CYS A 43 27.76 -18.86 9.33
C CYS A 43 28.81 -19.25 8.28
N ARG A 44 28.82 -18.60 7.11
CA ARG A 44 29.81 -18.85 6.05
C ARG A 44 31.24 -18.50 6.48
N GLN A 45 31.42 -17.40 7.22
CA GLN A 45 32.74 -17.01 7.72
C GLN A 45 33.26 -18.00 8.77
N ALA A 46 32.39 -18.48 9.67
CA ALA A 46 32.75 -19.44 10.71
C ALA A 46 33.11 -20.83 10.16
N HIS A 47 32.60 -21.22 8.98
CA HIS A 47 32.94 -22.50 8.34
C HIS A 47 34.24 -22.46 7.53
N ARG A 48 34.99 -21.35 7.53
CA ARG A 48 36.32 -21.31 6.91
C ARG A 48 37.30 -22.13 7.75
N PRO A 49 37.97 -23.14 7.18
CA PRO A 49 38.90 -23.96 7.93
C PRO A 49 40.11 -23.11 8.35
N ASP A 50 40.21 -22.83 9.65
CA ASP A 50 41.39 -22.23 10.28
C ASP A 50 42.14 -23.33 11.05
N PRO A 51 43.39 -23.67 10.66
CA PRO A 51 44.21 -24.64 11.38
C PRO A 51 44.42 -24.29 12.86
N ALA A 52 44.34 -23.02 13.25
CA ALA A 52 44.47 -22.58 14.64
C ALA A 52 43.18 -22.72 15.47
N ALA A 53 42.02 -22.95 14.84
CA ALA A 53 40.73 -23.10 15.51
C ALA A 53 40.42 -24.55 15.95
N PHE A 54 41.28 -25.50 15.59
CA PHE A 54 41.09 -26.94 15.79
C PHE A 54 40.84 -27.34 17.26
N ASP A 55 41.44 -26.63 18.21
CA ASP A 55 41.26 -26.89 19.64
C ASP A 55 39.89 -26.41 20.18
N ARG A 56 39.32 -25.34 19.61
CA ARG A 56 37.94 -24.89 19.96
C ARG A 56 36.88 -25.83 19.38
N GLN A 57 37.13 -26.36 18.18
CA GLN A 57 36.30 -27.39 17.57
C GLN A 57 36.22 -28.66 18.41
N ARG A 58 37.34 -29.09 19.00
CA ARG A 58 37.40 -30.25 19.93
C ARG A 58 36.60 -30.06 21.21
N LEU A 59 36.36 -28.83 21.66
CA LEU A 59 35.64 -28.52 22.90
C LEU A 59 34.11 -28.45 22.72
N GLY A 60 33.58 -28.62 21.51
CA GLY A 60 32.14 -28.60 21.24
C GLY A 60 31.49 -27.20 21.29
N ALA A 61 32.27 -26.15 21.56
CA ALA A 61 31.82 -24.75 21.52
C ALA A 61 31.20 -24.38 20.15
N ASP A 62 31.73 -24.97 19.08
CA ASP A 62 31.21 -24.84 17.72
C ASP A 62 29.78 -25.36 17.57
N THR A 63 29.42 -26.46 18.25
CA THR A 63 28.07 -27.02 18.15
C THR A 63 27.02 -26.15 18.84
N LEU A 64 27.37 -25.56 19.99
CA LEU A 64 26.51 -24.59 20.69
C LEU A 64 26.36 -23.29 19.89
N TRP A 65 27.43 -22.79 19.29
CA TRP A 65 27.39 -21.62 18.42
C TRP A 65 26.54 -21.87 17.16
N VAL A 66 26.72 -23.00 16.48
CA VAL A 66 25.91 -23.40 15.32
C VAL A 66 24.45 -23.53 15.69
N ARG A 67 24.12 -24.16 16.83
CA ARG A 67 22.74 -24.26 17.32
C ARG A 67 22.14 -22.88 17.61
N HIS A 68 22.90 -21.99 18.25
CA HIS A 68 22.46 -20.62 18.52
C HIS A 68 22.13 -19.87 17.22
N GLN A 69 23.02 -19.93 16.23
CA GLN A 69 22.81 -19.29 14.91
C GLN A 69 21.61 -19.89 14.17
N ALA A 70 21.43 -21.21 14.21
CA ALA A 70 20.27 -21.88 13.62
C ALA A 70 18.95 -21.42 14.28
N MET A 71 18.93 -21.27 15.61
CA MET A 71 17.76 -20.75 16.33
C MET A 71 17.45 -19.30 15.94
N GLN A 72 18.46 -18.42 15.89
CA GLN A 72 18.29 -17.03 15.47
C GLN A 72 17.75 -16.92 14.04
N ARG A 73 18.27 -17.75 13.14
CA ARG A 73 17.80 -17.82 11.75
C ARG A 73 16.35 -18.29 11.67
N ALA A 74 15.98 -19.36 12.38
CA ALA A 74 14.62 -19.87 12.40
C ALA A 74 13.63 -18.84 12.96
N GLN A 75 14.01 -18.12 14.02
CA GLN A 75 13.20 -17.02 14.57
C GLN A 75 13.00 -15.89 13.56
N ALA A 76 14.07 -15.45 12.87
CA ALA A 76 13.98 -14.41 11.85
C ALA A 76 13.13 -14.85 10.65
N GLN A 77 13.23 -16.13 10.24
CA GLN A 77 12.40 -16.70 9.17
C GLN A 77 10.93 -16.79 9.56
N SER A 78 10.64 -17.22 10.78
CA SER A 78 9.26 -17.24 11.29
C SER A 78 8.66 -15.83 11.34
N ALA A 79 9.43 -14.84 11.80
CA ALA A 79 8.99 -13.45 11.79
C ALA A 79 8.74 -12.95 10.35
N LEU A 80 9.63 -13.27 9.40
CA LEU A 80 9.47 -12.89 8.00
C LEU A 80 8.23 -13.53 7.37
N ALA A 81 7.92 -14.79 7.70
CA ALA A 81 6.69 -15.44 7.25
C ALA A 81 5.44 -14.74 7.78
N THR A 82 5.44 -14.34 9.07
CA THR A 82 4.36 -13.56 9.67
C THR A 82 4.18 -12.21 8.98
N VAL A 83 5.28 -11.49 8.69
CA VAL A 83 5.22 -10.21 7.98
C VAL A 83 4.67 -10.40 6.57
N ARG A 84 5.08 -11.45 5.85
CA ARG A 84 4.53 -11.77 4.51
C ARG A 84 3.03 -12.03 4.54
N ALA A 85 2.54 -12.80 5.52
CA ALA A 85 1.11 -13.01 5.67
C ALA A 85 0.35 -11.70 5.90
N ARG A 86 0.95 -10.76 6.66
CA ARG A 86 0.39 -9.41 6.83
C ARG A 86 0.44 -8.59 5.55
N GLN A 87 1.53 -8.69 4.77
CA GLN A 87 1.64 -8.03 3.46
C GLN A 87 0.56 -8.51 2.50
N ASP A 88 0.24 -9.80 2.47
CA ASP A 88 -0.83 -10.34 1.62
C ASP A 88 -2.20 -9.78 2.00
N ILE A 89 -2.49 -9.69 3.30
CA ILE A 89 -3.73 -9.07 3.81
C ILE A 89 -3.75 -7.56 3.47
N GLN A 90 -2.63 -6.88 3.68
CA GLN A 90 -2.49 -5.46 3.41
C GLN A 90 -2.64 -5.14 1.92
N ALA A 91 -2.14 -5.99 1.04
CA ALA A 91 -2.29 -5.83 -0.41
C ALA A 91 -3.77 -5.89 -0.83
N GLN A 92 -4.57 -6.74 -0.19
CA GLN A 92 -6.02 -6.79 -0.41
C GLN A 92 -6.69 -5.51 0.08
N ALA A 93 -6.36 -5.05 1.29
CA ALA A 93 -6.89 -3.80 1.85
C ALA A 93 -6.56 -2.59 0.96
N LEU A 94 -5.32 -2.51 0.47
CA LEU A 94 -4.88 -1.46 -0.45
C LEU A 94 -5.63 -1.51 -1.78
N ALA A 95 -5.80 -2.70 -2.36
CA ALA A 95 -6.57 -2.87 -3.61
C ALA A 95 -8.02 -2.43 -3.45
N GLU A 96 -8.66 -2.75 -2.33
CA GLU A 96 -10.01 -2.29 -2.02
C GLU A 96 -10.08 -0.77 -1.83
N ALA A 97 -9.15 -0.18 -1.09
CA ALA A 97 -9.09 1.26 -0.86
C ALA A 97 -8.91 2.02 -2.18
N PHE A 98 -8.01 1.53 -3.04
CA PHE A 98 -7.81 2.06 -4.38
C PHE A 98 -9.07 1.96 -5.24
N GLY A 99 -9.74 0.80 -5.23
CA GLY A 99 -10.99 0.59 -5.95
C GLY A 99 -12.10 1.55 -5.51
N ARG A 100 -12.26 1.78 -4.20
CA ARG A 100 -13.22 2.75 -3.65
C ARG A 100 -12.89 4.18 -4.07
N HIS A 101 -11.62 4.57 -3.97
CA HIS A 101 -11.16 5.89 -4.38
C HIS A 101 -11.41 6.15 -5.87
N ALA A 102 -11.06 5.18 -6.73
CA ALA A 102 -11.29 5.26 -8.17
C ALA A 102 -12.80 5.38 -8.51
N ALA A 103 -13.65 4.56 -7.88
CA ALA A 103 -15.09 4.61 -8.10
C ALA A 103 -15.70 5.96 -7.70
N LEU A 104 -15.31 6.51 -6.55
CA LEU A 104 -15.79 7.83 -6.10
C LEU A 104 -15.35 8.96 -7.03
N HIS A 105 -14.11 8.89 -7.52
CA HIS A 105 -13.60 9.86 -8.48
C HIS A 105 -14.37 9.81 -9.81
N ASP A 106 -14.76 8.62 -10.27
CA ASP A 106 -15.59 8.47 -11.48
C ASP A 106 -17.01 9.00 -11.28
N VAL A 107 -17.62 8.76 -10.10
CA VAL A 107 -18.92 9.35 -9.73
C VAL A 107 -18.84 10.87 -9.73
N GLN A 108 -17.82 11.46 -9.11
CA GLN A 108 -17.62 12.91 -9.11
C GLN A 108 -17.50 13.51 -10.51
N LYS A 109 -16.74 12.84 -11.39
CA LYS A 109 -16.63 13.26 -12.80
C LYS A 109 -17.98 13.21 -13.49
N GLN A 110 -18.78 12.18 -13.22
CA GLN A 110 -20.10 12.05 -13.82
C GLN A 110 -21.06 13.12 -13.31
N GLU A 111 -21.08 13.40 -12.00
CA GLU A 111 -21.90 14.48 -11.44
C GLU A 111 -21.52 15.86 -12.01
N ALA A 112 -20.23 16.14 -12.18
CA ALA A 112 -19.77 17.38 -12.79
C ALA A 112 -20.23 17.51 -14.26
N LYS A 113 -20.21 16.40 -15.02
CA LYS A 113 -20.74 16.37 -16.39
C LYS A 113 -22.25 16.59 -16.42
N ASP A 114 -22.98 15.90 -15.55
CA ASP A 114 -24.44 16.00 -15.49
C ASP A 114 -24.89 17.40 -15.05
N ALA A 115 -24.19 18.00 -14.08
CA ALA A 115 -24.42 19.38 -13.64
C ALA A 115 -24.21 20.37 -14.79
N ARG A 116 -23.12 20.20 -15.57
CA ARG A 116 -22.84 21.03 -16.75
C ARG A 116 -23.89 20.85 -17.85
N GLN A 117 -24.35 19.63 -18.08
CA GLN A 117 -25.43 19.40 -19.06
C GLN A 117 -26.75 20.04 -18.61
N ARG A 118 -27.08 19.98 -17.32
CA ARG A 118 -28.27 20.65 -16.76
C ARG A 118 -28.18 22.16 -16.90
N SER A 119 -27.02 22.77 -16.62
CA SER A 119 -26.85 24.23 -16.78
C SER A 119 -27.03 24.64 -18.25
N LEU A 120 -26.36 23.95 -19.18
CA LEU A 120 -26.49 24.22 -20.62
C LEU A 120 -27.92 24.06 -21.14
N LYS A 121 -28.66 23.05 -20.66
CA LYS A 121 -30.09 22.88 -20.99
C LYS A 121 -30.92 24.05 -20.47
N SER A 122 -30.72 24.47 -19.23
CA SER A 122 -31.44 25.61 -18.66
C SER A 122 -31.12 26.94 -19.38
N GLU A 123 -29.87 27.14 -19.80
CA GLU A 123 -29.46 28.28 -20.61
C GLU A 123 -30.10 28.24 -22.02
N ALA A 124 -30.18 27.06 -22.64
CA ALA A 124 -30.86 26.90 -23.92
C ALA A 124 -32.36 27.20 -23.83
N GLU A 125 -33.04 26.68 -22.80
CA GLU A 125 -34.46 26.92 -22.54
C GLU A 125 -34.76 28.41 -22.29
N THR A 126 -33.92 29.09 -21.50
CA THR A 126 -34.06 30.54 -21.26
C THR A 126 -33.84 31.36 -22.52
N VAL A 127 -32.84 31.04 -23.34
CA VAL A 127 -32.63 31.69 -24.65
C VAL A 127 -33.84 31.48 -25.57
N GLN A 128 -34.40 30.27 -25.60
CA GLN A 128 -35.57 29.95 -26.41
C GLN A 128 -36.80 30.73 -25.94
N ALA A 129 -37.04 30.82 -24.62
CA ALA A 129 -38.12 31.62 -24.04
C ALA A 129 -37.99 33.11 -24.37
N LEU A 130 -36.78 33.68 -24.27
CA LEU A 130 -36.51 35.07 -24.63
C LEU A 130 -36.76 35.35 -26.12
N THR A 131 -36.41 34.40 -26.98
CA THR A 131 -36.62 34.51 -28.43
C THR A 131 -38.12 34.53 -28.77
N LEU A 132 -38.91 33.67 -28.12
CA LEU A 132 -40.36 33.64 -28.27
C LEU A 132 -41.00 34.95 -27.79
N LEU A 133 -40.60 35.46 -26.62
CA LEU A 133 -41.08 36.76 -26.11
C LEU A 133 -40.77 37.90 -27.07
N LYS A 134 -39.55 37.97 -27.60
CA LYS A 134 -39.17 38.98 -28.60
C LYS A 134 -40.04 38.89 -29.85
N SER A 135 -40.34 37.68 -30.32
CA SER A 135 -41.20 37.49 -31.49
C SER A 135 -42.67 37.86 -31.24
N ALA A 136 -43.14 37.75 -29.99
CA ALA A 136 -44.49 38.13 -29.59
C ALA A 136 -44.65 39.64 -29.38
N LEU A 137 -43.60 40.33 -28.90
CA LEU A 137 -43.56 41.79 -28.70
C LEU A 137 -43.23 42.59 -29.98
N GLY A 138 -42.65 41.94 -30.99
CA GLY A 138 -42.33 42.54 -32.29
C GLY A 138 -43.47 42.52 -33.31
N ARG A 139 -44.67 42.06 -32.92
CA ARG A 139 -45.93 42.23 -33.65
C ARG A 139 -46.78 43.27 -32.96
#